data_AF-A0A851CZ66-F1
#
_entry.id   AF-A0A851CZ66-F1
#
_cell.length_a   1.000
_cell.length_b   1.000
_cell.length_c   1.000
_cell.angle_alpha   90.00
_cell.angle_beta   90.00
_cell.angle_gamma   90.00
#
_symmetry.space_group_name_H-M   'P 1'
#
loop_
_entity.id
_entity.type
_entity.pdbx_description
1 polymer ?
#
loop_
_entity_poly.entity_id
_entity_poly.type
_entity_poly.pdbx_seq_one_letter_code
_entity_poly.pdbx_strand_id
1 'polypeptide(L)'
;GSRQVRLVGGPGRCAGRVEVSTSGTWSTVCQDRWDLQDAAVVCRELGCGTALEAAGSARFGPGTGALWSYVIDCAGTEESLWECPRSERRECERGA
;
A
#
# COMPACT_ATOMS: atom_id res chain seq x y z
N GLY A 1 -7.33 -17.81 -2.89
CA GLY A 1 -6.29 -17.45 -1.91
C GLY A 1 -6.69 -16.18 -1.21
N SER A 2 -6.42 -16.04 0.08
CA SER A 2 -6.71 -14.81 0.83
C SER A 2 -5.82 -13.67 0.34
N ARG A 3 -6.43 -12.49 0.20
CA ARG A 3 -5.79 -11.21 -0.11
C ARG A 3 -6.02 -10.26 1.05
N GLN A 4 -4.98 -9.59 1.54
CA GLN A 4 -5.05 -8.75 2.74
C GLN A 4 -4.17 -7.51 2.61
N VAL A 5 -4.55 -6.44 3.29
CA VAL A 5 -3.80 -5.19 3.41
C VAL A 5 -3.57 -4.89 4.90
N ARG A 6 -2.41 -4.31 5.24
CA ARG A 6 -2.13 -3.79 6.58
C ARG A 6 -1.24 -2.55 6.56
N LEU A 7 -1.33 -1.75 7.62
CA LEU A 7 -0.42 -0.63 7.90
C LEU A 7 0.57 -1.01 9.00
N VAL A 8 1.86 -0.76 8.78
CA VAL A 8 2.94 -1.15 9.68
C VAL A 8 3.85 0.04 10.02
N GLY A 9 4.34 0.10 11.26
CA GLY A 9 5.37 1.06 11.67
C GLY A 9 4.89 2.48 11.95
N GLY A 10 3.58 2.75 11.89
CA GLY A 10 3.02 4.04 12.28
C GLY A 10 2.45 4.07 13.71
N PRO A 11 2.01 5.26 14.17
CA PRO A 11 1.58 5.49 15.56
C PRO A 11 0.22 4.86 15.93
N GLY A 12 -0.45 4.18 15.00
CA GLY A 12 -1.74 3.56 15.25
C GLY A 12 -2.25 2.78 14.04
N ARG A 13 -3.46 2.22 14.14
CA ARG A 13 -4.02 1.32 13.12
C ARG A 13 -4.25 1.96 11.73
N CYS A 14 -4.28 3.29 11.65
CA CYS A 14 -4.61 4.05 10.45
C CYS A 14 -3.44 4.87 9.90
N ALA A 15 -2.22 4.59 10.36
CA ALA A 15 -1.01 5.21 9.84
C ALA A 15 0.11 4.17 9.77
N GLY A 16 0.85 4.16 8.67
CA GLY A 16 1.97 3.25 8.50
C GLY A 16 2.33 3.02 7.03
N ARG A 17 3.39 2.24 6.83
CA ARG A 17 3.75 1.66 5.54
C ARG A 17 2.69 0.64 5.13
N VAL A 18 2.31 0.67 3.86
CA VAL A 18 1.36 -0.30 3.30
C VAL A 18 2.06 -1.61 2.96
N GLU A 19 1.53 -2.71 3.48
CA GLU A 19 1.92 -4.06 3.10
C GLU A 19 0.71 -4.87 2.64
N VAL A 20 0.93 -5.71 1.63
CA VAL A 20 -0.10 -6.56 1.02
C VAL A 20 0.29 -8.02 1.13
N SER A 21 -0.70 -8.89 1.31
CA SER A 21 -0.51 -10.35 1.35
C SER A 21 -1.26 -11.03 0.23
N THR A 22 -0.56 -11.88 -0.52
CA THR A 22 -1.18 -12.83 -1.45
C THR A 22 -0.79 -14.25 -1.04
N SER A 23 -1.77 -15.06 -0.66
CA SER A 23 -1.55 -16.45 -0.24
C SER A 23 -0.59 -16.59 0.96
N GLY A 24 -0.63 -15.62 1.89
CA GLY A 24 0.14 -15.66 3.13
C GLY A 24 1.51 -14.99 3.08
N THR A 25 2.00 -14.61 1.90
CA THR A 25 3.28 -13.89 1.76
C THR A 25 3.05 -12.39 1.76
N TRP A 26 3.61 -11.70 2.76
CA TRP A 26 3.58 -10.24 2.87
C TRP A 26 4.65 -9.59 1.99
N SER A 27 4.25 -8.55 1.27
CA SER A 27 5.12 -7.72 0.42
C SER A 27 4.85 -6.24 0.69
N THR A 28 5.89 -5.42 0.55
CA THR A 28 5.76 -3.95 0.62
C THR A 28 5.31 -3.40 -0.72
N VAL A 29 4.36 -2.46 -0.71
CA VAL A 29 3.87 -1.80 -1.92
C VAL A 29 4.93 -0.88 -2.50
N CYS A 30 5.08 -0.91 -3.83
CA CYS A 30 5.94 -0.01 -4.59
C CYS A 30 5.56 1.45 -4.31
N GLN A 31 6.54 2.30 -4.02
CA GLN A 31 6.29 3.72 -3.78
C GLN A 31 6.16 4.53 -5.07
N ASP A 32 6.60 3.96 -6.20
CA ASP A 32 6.54 4.63 -7.49
C ASP A 32 5.08 4.91 -7.85
N ARG A 33 4.77 6.20 -8.02
CA ARG A 33 3.43 6.73 -8.30
C ARG A 33 2.40 6.53 -7.18
N TRP A 34 2.81 6.08 -6.01
CA TRP A 34 1.94 6.03 -4.85
C TRP A 34 1.42 7.43 -4.50
N ASP A 35 0.10 7.61 -4.48
CA ASP A 35 -0.52 8.89 -4.24
C ASP A 35 -1.69 8.86 -3.25
N LEU A 36 -2.39 9.99 -3.12
CA LEU A 36 -3.49 10.13 -2.17
C LEU A 36 -4.72 9.31 -2.54
N GLN A 37 -4.93 9.00 -3.84
CA GLN A 37 -6.02 8.14 -4.28
C GLN A 37 -5.77 6.69 -3.88
N ASP A 38 -4.53 6.21 -4.04
CA ASP A 38 -4.14 4.89 -3.55
C ASP A 38 -4.30 4.78 -2.03
N ALA A 39 -3.83 5.80 -1.31
CA ALA A 39 -3.98 5.86 0.14
C ALA A 39 -5.46 5.89 0.57
N ALA A 40 -6.32 6.60 -0.16
CA ALA A 40 -7.75 6.67 0.13
C ALA A 40 -8.42 5.30 0.03
N VAL A 41 -8.07 4.50 -1.00
CA VAL A 41 -8.57 3.12 -1.14
C VAL A 41 -8.11 2.25 0.03
N VAL A 42 -6.84 2.32 0.44
CA VAL A 42 -6.34 1.57 1.60
C VAL A 42 -7.04 2.00 2.89
N CYS A 43 -7.21 3.30 3.13
CA CYS A 43 -7.89 3.78 4.33
C CYS A 43 -9.36 3.34 4.34
N ARG A 44 -10.04 3.31 3.20
CA ARG A 44 -11.40 2.78 3.10
C ARG A 44 -11.43 1.27 3.38
N GLU A 45 -10.60 0.47 2.73
CA GLU A 45 -10.54 -0.99 2.92
C GLU A 45 -10.30 -1.37 4.39
N LEU A 46 -9.51 -0.56 5.13
CA LEU A 46 -9.20 -0.77 6.55
C LEU A 46 -10.17 -0.07 7.53
N GLY A 47 -11.21 0.60 7.04
CA GLY A 47 -12.17 1.33 7.87
C GLY A 47 -11.57 2.51 8.63
N CYS A 48 -10.53 3.13 8.08
CA CYS A 48 -9.83 4.28 8.64
C CYS A 48 -10.40 5.65 8.23
N GLY A 49 -11.40 5.66 7.35
CA GLY A 49 -12.00 6.90 6.83
C GLY A 49 -11.20 7.48 5.66
N THR A 50 -11.18 8.80 5.55
CA THR A 50 -10.47 9.52 4.48
C THR A 50 -8.97 9.53 4.73
N ALA A 51 -8.17 9.24 3.69
CA ALA A 51 -6.72 9.40 3.76
C ALA A 51 -6.33 10.87 3.91
N LEU A 52 -5.42 11.15 4.84
CA LEU A 52 -4.93 12.50 5.11
C LEU A 52 -3.65 12.80 4.33
N GLU A 53 -2.79 11.79 4.16
CA GLU A 53 -1.48 11.93 3.54
C GLU A 53 -1.10 10.64 2.81
N ALA A 54 -0.44 10.77 1.65
CA ALA A 54 0.28 9.70 0.98
C ALA A 54 1.76 9.80 1.35
N ALA A 55 2.09 9.39 2.57
CA ALA A 55 3.47 9.46 3.05
C ALA A 55 4.32 8.38 2.37
N GLY A 56 5.53 8.77 1.92
CA GLY A 56 6.52 7.82 1.42
C GLY A 56 6.95 6.81 2.49
N SER A 57 7.26 5.59 2.08
CA SER A 57 7.59 4.47 2.98
C SER A 57 8.72 4.76 3.97
N ALA A 58 9.67 5.61 3.59
CA ALA A 58 10.78 6.10 4.44
C ALA A 58 10.32 6.55 5.83
N ARG A 59 9.15 7.22 5.90
CA ARG A 59 8.62 7.79 7.16
C ARG A 59 8.28 6.73 8.20
N PHE A 60 7.88 5.54 7.77
CA PHE A 60 7.50 4.43 8.64
C PHE A 60 8.53 3.29 8.64
N GLY A 61 9.73 3.60 8.13
CA GLY A 61 10.84 2.67 8.01
C GLY A 61 10.70 1.69 6.84
N PRO A 62 11.82 1.06 6.45
CA PRO A 62 11.85 0.15 5.31
C PRO A 62 11.00 -1.09 5.56
N GLY A 63 10.39 -1.59 4.48
CA GLY A 63 9.72 -2.89 4.50
C GLY A 63 10.71 -4.05 4.63
N THR A 64 10.40 -5.00 5.49
CA THR A 64 11.15 -6.26 5.61
C THR A 64 10.48 -7.33 4.77
N GLY A 65 11.09 -7.76 3.67
CA GLY A 65 10.58 -8.88 2.86
C GLY A 65 10.54 -8.63 1.36
N ALA A 66 9.56 -9.26 0.70
CA ALA A 66 9.36 -9.16 -0.73
C ALA A 66 8.86 -7.76 -1.10
N LEU A 67 9.31 -7.26 -2.25
CA LEU A 67 8.70 -6.12 -2.89
C LEU A 67 7.54 -6.60 -3.74
N TRP A 68 6.46 -5.84 -3.72
CA TRP A 68 5.35 -6.11 -4.61
C TRP A 68 5.67 -5.58 -6.00
N SER A 69 5.64 -6.46 -7.00
CA SER A 69 6.09 -6.18 -8.37
C SER A 69 5.14 -5.32 -9.21
N TYR A 70 4.21 -4.62 -8.57
CA TYR A 70 3.18 -3.83 -9.23
C TYR A 70 3.12 -2.42 -8.66
N VAL A 71 2.89 -1.46 -9.55
CA VAL A 71 2.42 -0.11 -9.21
C VAL A 71 0.90 -0.12 -9.31
N ILE A 72 0.25 0.53 -8.36
CA ILE A 72 -1.19 0.76 -8.35
C ILE A 72 -1.46 2.16 -8.88
N ASP A 73 -2.61 2.34 -9.51
CA ASP A 73 -3.08 3.63 -10.00
C ASP A 73 -4.59 3.71 -9.74
N CYS A 74 -4.96 3.80 -8.46
CA CYS A 74 -6.37 3.84 -8.06
C CYS A 74 -7.05 5.14 -8.50
N ALA A 75 -8.34 5.07 -8.82
CA ALA A 75 -9.19 6.25 -9.00
C ALA A 75 -9.58 6.91 -7.66
N GLY A 76 -9.42 6.19 -6.55
CA GLY A 76 -9.80 6.62 -5.20
C GLY A 76 -11.22 6.19 -4.82
N THR A 77 -11.96 5.55 -5.71
CA THR A 77 -13.36 5.13 -5.53
C THR A 77 -13.53 3.63 -5.34
N GLU A 78 -12.46 2.84 -5.50
CA GLU A 78 -12.42 1.40 -5.31
C GLU A 78 -12.57 0.96 -3.85
N GLU A 79 -13.41 -0.03 -3.57
CA GLU A 79 -13.63 -0.53 -2.20
C GLU A 79 -12.43 -1.33 -1.69
N SER A 80 -11.60 -1.84 -2.61
CA SER A 80 -10.38 -2.56 -2.28
C SER A 80 -9.22 -2.23 -3.20
N LEU A 81 -8.02 -2.27 -2.64
CA LEU A 81 -6.75 -2.12 -3.34
C LEU A 81 -6.58 -3.12 -4.49
N TRP A 82 -7.26 -4.27 -4.42
CA TRP A 82 -7.22 -5.32 -5.44
C TRP A 82 -8.09 -5.05 -6.66
N GLU A 83 -8.95 -4.03 -6.61
CA GLU A 83 -9.80 -3.57 -7.71
C GLU A 83 -9.16 -2.46 -8.54
N CYS A 84 -8.12 -1.81 -8.00
CA CYS A 84 -7.42 -0.75 -8.71
C CYS A 84 -6.64 -1.28 -9.92
N PRO A 85 -6.52 -0.49 -10.99
CA PRO A 85 -5.59 -0.75 -12.08
C PRO A 85 -4.17 -0.97 -11.55
N ARG A 86 -3.46 -1.93 -12.14
CA ARG A 86 -2.06 -2.23 -11.79
C ARG A 86 -1.21 -2.52 -13.01
N SER A 87 0.05 -2.11 -12.94
CA SER A 87 1.05 -2.38 -13.98
C SER A 87 2.29 -3.01 -13.35
N GLU A 88 2.90 -3.97 -14.05
CA GLU A 88 4.17 -4.54 -13.59
C GLU A 88 5.26 -3.48 -13.56
N ARG A 89 6.07 -3.49 -12.50
CA ARG A 89 7.25 -2.63 -12.39
C ARG A 89 8.44 -3.42 -11.85
N ARG A 90 9.49 -3.50 -12.67
CA ARG A 90 10.70 -4.26 -12.37
C ARG A 90 11.66 -3.51 -11.44
N GLU A 91 11.55 -2.19 -11.41
CA GLU A 91 12.37 -1.28 -10.61
C GLU A 91 11.46 -0.57 -9.61
N CYS A 92 11.18 -1.24 -8.49
CA CYS A 92 10.56 -0.63 -7.33
C CYS A 92 11.65 -0.46 -6.28
N GLU A 93 11.98 0.78 -5.96
CA GLU A 93 12.95 1.03 -4.89
C GLU A 93 12.28 0.73 -3.55
N ARG A 94 12.99 0.00 -2.67
CA ARG A 94 12.62 -0.05 -1.26
C ARG A 94 12.88 1.36 -0.74
N GLY A 95 11.86 2.20 -0.67
CA GLY A 95 12.03 3.60 -0.23
C GLY A 95 12.91 3.64 1.02
N ALA A 96 14.02 4.37 0.91
CA ALA A 96 15.11 4.41 1.87
C ALA A 96 14.71 5.08 3.18
#